data_AF-A0A948KFL5-F1
#
_entry.id   AF-A0A948KFL5-F1
#
_cell.length_a   1.000
_cell.length_b   1.000
_cell.length_c   1.000
_cell.angle_alpha   90.00
_cell.angle_beta   90.00
_cell.angle_gamma   90.00
#
_symmetry.space_group_name_H-M   'P 1'
#
loop_
_entity.id
_entity.type
_entity.pdbx_description
1 polymer ?
#
loop_
_entity_poly.entity_id
_entity_poly.type
_entity_poly.pdbx_seq_one_letter_code
_entity_poly.pdbx_strand_id
1 'polypeptide(L)'
;PGTQEIILTQDMVKAPSNLSVAGISPGRIKITTSRLLRLTVPIEVLTENNPPREMSVKGITASPAEAQVLIPRRLRGKKIRVMTEPIDLSLLDVQSVFTPPLRYPPDIQFAGGKTPMVRVVVKTLKKTTPSRR
;
A
#
# COMPACT_ATOMS: atom_id res chain seq x y z
N PRO A 1 23.72 9.64 2.36
CA PRO A 1 23.09 8.56 3.15
C PRO A 1 24.13 8.07 4.15
N GLY A 2 23.78 7.89 5.41
CA GLY A 2 24.67 7.29 6.39
C GLY A 2 24.37 5.81 6.49
N THR A 3 25.40 4.97 6.58
CA THR A 3 25.23 3.55 6.89
C THR A 3 25.96 3.27 8.19
N GLN A 4 25.28 2.65 9.14
CA GLN A 4 25.87 2.24 10.41
C GLN A 4 25.58 0.76 10.63
N GLU A 5 26.59 0.01 11.04
CA GLU A 5 26.39 -1.32 11.59
C GLU A 5 26.34 -1.23 13.11
N ILE A 6 25.35 -1.88 13.70
CA ILE A 6 25.19 -1.99 15.14
C ILE A 6 25.36 -3.46 15.51
N ILE A 7 26.31 -3.73 16.40
CA ILE A 7 26.47 -5.04 17.04
C ILE A 7 25.44 -5.09 18.17
N LEU A 8 24.57 -6.09 18.15
CA LEU A 8 23.57 -6.28 19.20
C LEU A 8 24.21 -7.01 20.38
N THR A 9 24.16 -6.38 21.54
CA THR A 9 24.68 -6.92 22.81
C THR A 9 23.54 -7.35 23.72
N GLN A 10 23.82 -8.23 24.69
CA GLN A 10 22.80 -8.81 25.56
C GLN A 10 22.06 -7.77 26.41
N ASP A 11 22.74 -6.68 26.79
CA ASP A 11 22.17 -5.56 27.54
C ASP A 11 21.14 -4.73 26.75
N MET A 12 21.12 -4.84 25.42
CA MET A 12 20.11 -4.22 24.55
C MET A 12 18.78 -5.00 24.51
N VAL A 13 18.73 -6.19 25.12
CA VAL A 13 17.54 -7.05 25.14
C VAL A 13 16.89 -6.97 26.51
N LYS A 14 15.61 -6.61 26.55
CA LYS A 14 14.81 -6.61 27.78
C LYS A 14 14.43 -8.06 28.15
N ALA A 15 15.29 -8.75 28.88
CA ALA A 15 15.04 -10.09 29.39
C ALA A 15 14.28 -10.05 30.74
N PRO A 16 13.36 -11.00 31.01
CA PRO A 16 12.80 -11.22 32.34
C PRO A 16 13.89 -11.50 33.38
N SER A 17 13.66 -11.13 34.65
CA SER A 17 14.67 -11.25 35.72
C SER A 17 15.12 -12.68 36.04
N ASN A 18 14.37 -13.69 35.60
CA ASN A 18 14.66 -15.11 35.79
C ASN A 18 15.28 -15.81 34.57
N LEU A 19 15.59 -15.08 33.49
CA LEU A 19 16.10 -15.65 32.23
C LEU A 19 17.35 -14.89 31.74
N SER A 20 18.33 -15.64 31.22
CA SER A 20 19.52 -15.08 30.55
C SER A 20 19.39 -15.14 29.04
N VAL A 21 19.94 -14.16 28.33
CA VAL A 21 19.99 -14.15 26.86
C VAL A 21 21.01 -15.17 26.37
N ALA A 22 20.54 -16.29 25.81
CA ALA A 22 21.42 -17.37 25.32
C ALA A 22 22.18 -17.00 24.03
N GLY A 23 21.63 -16.11 23.20
CA GLY A 23 22.23 -15.67 21.95
C GLY A 23 21.32 -14.71 21.18
N ILE A 24 21.89 -13.95 20.25
CA ILE A 24 21.16 -13.01 19.40
C ILE A 24 21.43 -13.36 17.94
N SER A 25 20.36 -13.64 17.19
CA SER A 25 20.43 -13.90 15.75
C SER A 25 19.41 -13.02 15.02
N PRO A 26 19.85 -12.10 14.13
CA PRO A 26 21.23 -11.81 13.76
C PRO A 26 21.96 -11.00 14.86
N GLY A 27 23.25 -11.27 15.10
CA GLY A 27 24.05 -10.51 16.08
C GLY A 27 24.48 -9.12 15.62
N ARG A 28 24.22 -8.76 14.35
CA ARG A 28 24.54 -7.45 13.77
C ARG A 28 23.40 -6.98 12.89
N ILE A 29 23.06 -5.70 12.99
CA ILE A 29 22.07 -5.05 12.13
C ILE A 29 22.70 -3.90 11.37
N LYS A 30 22.24 -3.69 10.14
CA LYS A 30 22.67 -2.58 9.28
C LYS A 30 21.57 -1.54 9.21
N ILE A 31 21.84 -0.34 9.69
CA ILE A 31 20.92 0.80 9.64
C ILE A 31 21.38 1.75 8.55
N THR A 32 20.46 2.13 7.66
CA THR A 32 20.72 3.12 6.61
C THR A 32 19.85 4.35 6.81
N THR A 33 20.48 5.51 7.00
CA THR A 33 19.79 6.80 7.09
C THR A 33 19.83 7.51 5.75
N SER A 34 18.72 8.13 5.37
CA SER A 34 18.63 8.88 4.11
C SER A 34 17.79 10.13 4.26
N ARG A 35 18.18 11.20 3.56
CA ARG A 35 17.32 12.38 3.41
C ARG A 35 16.13 11.99 2.55
N LEU A 36 14.94 12.21 3.09
CA LEU A 36 13.68 11.96 2.40
C LEU A 36 13.32 13.16 1.52
N LEU A 37 12.78 12.85 0.35
CA LEU A 37 12.24 13.80 -0.61
C LEU A 37 10.73 13.64 -0.66
N ARG A 38 10.00 14.75 -0.64
CA ARG A 38 8.54 14.74 -0.79
C ARG A 38 8.16 14.63 -2.26
N LEU A 39 7.21 13.76 -2.58
CA LEU A 39 6.65 13.56 -3.91
C LEU A 39 5.15 13.31 -3.81
N THR A 40 4.39 13.89 -4.74
CA THR A 40 2.97 13.53 -4.93
C THR A 40 2.88 12.47 -6.02
N VAL A 41 2.23 11.36 -5.73
CA VAL A 41 2.06 10.24 -6.68
C VAL A 41 0.59 9.86 -6.82
N PRO A 42 0.13 9.49 -8.02
CA PRO A 42 -1.22 9.00 -8.22
C PRO A 42 -1.41 7.64 -7.53
N ILE A 43 -2.63 7.38 -7.08
CA ILE A 43 -3.05 6.07 -6.56
C ILE A 43 -3.69 5.30 -7.71
N GLU A 44 -3.02 4.25 -8.17
CA GLU A 44 -3.50 3.38 -9.25
C GLU A 44 -4.51 2.37 -8.67
N VAL A 45 -5.77 2.44 -9.11
CA VAL A 45 -6.78 1.44 -8.72
C VAL A 45 -6.59 0.18 -9.56
N LEU A 46 -6.48 -0.96 -8.88
CA LEU A 46 -6.46 -2.26 -9.52
C LEU A 46 -7.80 -2.96 -9.36
N THR A 47 -8.19 -3.68 -10.40
CA THR A 47 -9.41 -4.46 -10.45
C THR A 47 -9.11 -5.88 -10.88
N GLU A 48 -9.88 -6.83 -10.36
CA GLU A 48 -9.86 -8.22 -10.79
C GLU A 48 -11.27 -8.73 -11.03
N ASN A 49 -11.36 -9.87 -11.72
CA ASN A 49 -12.60 -10.48 -12.20
C ASN A 49 -13.44 -9.55 -13.08
N ASN A 50 -14.61 -10.02 -13.48
CA ASN A 50 -15.55 -9.28 -14.31
C ASN A 50 -16.76 -8.84 -13.48
N PRO A 51 -17.37 -7.68 -13.82
CA PRO A 51 -18.65 -7.29 -13.25
C PRO A 51 -19.73 -8.37 -13.53
N PRO A 52 -20.78 -8.46 -12.69
CA PRO A 52 -21.94 -9.30 -12.95
C PRO A 52 -22.49 -9.10 -14.37
N ARG A 53 -23.06 -10.15 -14.97
CA ARG A 53 -23.47 -10.16 -16.39
C ARG A 53 -24.39 -9.00 -16.78
N GLU A 54 -25.24 -8.57 -15.87
CA GLU A 54 -26.19 -7.46 -16.07
C GLU A 54 -25.60 -6.07 -15.78
N MET A 55 -24.30 -5.96 -15.52
CA MET A 55 -23.64 -4.71 -15.19
C MET A 55 -22.46 -4.42 -16.13
N SER A 56 -22.20 -3.14 -16.37
CA SER A 56 -20.96 -2.62 -16.94
C SER A 56 -20.37 -1.56 -16.02
N VAL A 57 -19.04 -1.54 -15.91
CA VAL A 57 -18.34 -0.47 -15.21
C VAL A 57 -18.33 0.77 -16.11
N LYS A 58 -18.89 1.88 -15.62
CA LYS A 58 -18.89 3.20 -16.27
C LYS A 58 -17.65 4.01 -15.88
N GLY A 59 -17.17 3.84 -14.66
CA GLY A 59 -15.99 4.56 -14.18
C GLY A 59 -15.62 4.15 -12.77
N ILE A 60 -14.36 4.42 -12.42
CA ILE A 60 -13.78 4.11 -11.12
C ILE A 60 -13.11 5.38 -10.60
N THR A 61 -13.38 5.75 -9.36
CA THR A 61 -12.82 6.97 -8.76
C THR A 61 -12.28 6.65 -7.37
N ALA A 62 -11.01 6.99 -7.13
CA ALA A 62 -10.37 6.89 -5.82
C ALA A 62 -10.38 8.25 -5.11
N SER A 63 -10.63 8.24 -3.80
CA SER A 63 -10.54 9.41 -2.94
C SER A 63 -9.74 9.04 -1.68
N PRO A 64 -8.55 9.64 -1.46
CA PRO A 64 -7.86 10.56 -2.35
C PRO A 64 -7.39 9.89 -3.65
N ALA A 65 -7.25 10.66 -4.73
CA ALA A 65 -6.73 10.17 -6.02
C ALA A 65 -5.18 10.16 -6.06
N GLU A 66 -4.54 10.90 -5.16
CA GLU A 66 -3.10 11.05 -5.06
C GLU A 66 -2.66 10.95 -3.60
N ALA A 67 -1.42 10.53 -3.38
CA ALA A 67 -0.81 10.48 -2.06
C ALA A 67 0.50 11.27 -2.03
N GLN A 68 0.72 12.00 -0.94
CA GLN A 68 2.04 12.58 -0.64
C GLN A 68 2.91 11.53 0.05
N VAL A 69 4.00 11.18 -0.60
CA VAL A 69 4.97 10.20 -0.13
C VAL A 69 6.33 10.86 0.11
N LEU A 70 7.08 10.27 1.02
CA LEU A 70 8.46 10.57 1.34
C LEU A 70 9.32 9.42 0.81
N ILE A 71 10.24 9.73 -0.10
CA ILE A 71 11.11 8.74 -0.74
C ILE A 71 12.58 9.01 -0.39
N PRO A 72 13.40 7.98 -0.18
CA PRO A 72 14.84 8.12 -0.11
C PRO A 72 15.39 8.78 -1.38
N ARG A 73 16.41 9.64 -1.25
CA ARG A 73 17.06 10.27 -2.41
C ARG A 73 17.53 9.29 -3.50
N ARG A 74 17.85 8.03 -3.15
CA ARG A 74 18.21 6.96 -4.10
C ARG A 74 17.07 6.52 -5.04
N LEU A 75 15.82 6.84 -4.70
CA LEU A 75 14.64 6.57 -5.51
C LEU A 75 14.23 7.76 -6.37
N ARG A 76 14.96 8.89 -6.31
CA ARG A 76 14.69 10.04 -7.16
C ARG A 76 14.79 9.63 -8.64
N GLY A 77 13.77 10.01 -9.43
CA GLY A 77 13.70 9.69 -10.85
C GLY A 77 13.24 8.25 -11.16
N LYS A 78 13.04 7.39 -10.15
CA LYS A 78 12.41 6.08 -10.35
C LYS A 78 10.89 6.22 -10.35
N LYS A 79 10.20 5.36 -11.11
CA LYS A 79 8.73 5.30 -11.11
C LYS A 79 8.26 4.70 -9.78
N ILE A 80 7.70 5.55 -8.92
CA ILE A 80 7.05 5.13 -7.67
C ILE A 80 5.60 4.79 -7.98
N ARG A 81 5.16 3.59 -7.63
CA ARG A 81 3.79 3.13 -7.82
C ARG A 81 3.15 2.91 -6.47
N VAL A 82 2.03 3.59 -6.23
CA VAL A 82 1.13 3.33 -5.11
C VAL A 82 -0.15 2.81 -5.72
N MET A 83 -0.51 1.59 -5.38
CA MET A 83 -1.61 0.88 -6.01
C MET A 83 -2.56 0.37 -4.93
N THR A 84 -3.83 0.19 -5.24
CA THR A 84 -4.70 -0.57 -4.34
C THR A 84 -4.36 -2.06 -4.41
N GLU A 85 -4.75 -2.84 -3.42
CA GLU A 85 -5.04 -4.24 -3.66
C GLU A 85 -6.16 -4.36 -4.71
N PRO A 86 -6.15 -5.44 -5.53
CA PRO A 86 -7.17 -5.64 -6.53
C PRO A 86 -8.58 -5.62 -5.91
N ILE A 87 -9.47 -4.85 -6.54
CA ILE A 87 -10.89 -4.81 -6.19
C ILE A 87 -11.61 -5.86 -7.04
N ASP A 88 -12.28 -6.79 -6.38
CA ASP A 88 -13.11 -7.78 -7.06
C ASP A 88 -14.38 -7.14 -7.62
N LEU A 89 -14.46 -7.05 -8.95
CA LEU A 89 -15.61 -6.49 -9.65
C LEU A 89 -16.83 -7.42 -9.62
N SER A 90 -16.69 -8.69 -9.24
CA SER A 90 -17.81 -9.61 -9.14
C SER A 90 -18.81 -9.18 -8.05
N LEU A 91 -18.35 -8.44 -7.03
CA LEU A 91 -19.11 -7.97 -5.87
C LEU A 91 -19.97 -6.72 -6.15
N LEU A 92 -20.04 -6.26 -7.40
CA LEU A 92 -20.74 -5.02 -7.76
C LEU A 92 -22.27 -5.11 -7.66
N ASP A 93 -22.81 -6.31 -7.48
CA ASP A 93 -24.21 -6.56 -7.11
C ASP A 93 -24.50 -6.25 -5.63
N VAL A 94 -23.50 -6.42 -4.75
CA VAL A 94 -23.61 -6.18 -3.30
C VAL A 94 -23.15 -4.77 -2.94
N GLN A 95 -22.03 -4.30 -3.50
CA GLN A 95 -21.43 -3.01 -3.13
C GLN A 95 -20.75 -2.30 -4.29
N SER A 96 -20.80 -0.97 -4.27
CA SER A 96 -20.12 -0.11 -5.27
C SER A 96 -19.00 0.73 -4.66
N VAL A 97 -18.75 0.58 -3.37
CA VAL A 97 -17.77 1.34 -2.60
C VAL A 97 -16.84 0.38 -1.89
N PHE A 98 -15.54 0.56 -2.08
CA PHE A 98 -14.50 -0.29 -1.54
C PHE A 98 -13.47 0.54 -0.79
N THR A 99 -12.86 -0.05 0.24
CA THR A 99 -11.74 0.54 0.99
C THR A 99 -10.55 -0.42 0.96
N PRO A 100 -9.96 -0.67 -0.23
CA PRO A 100 -8.88 -1.64 -0.35
C PRO A 100 -7.60 -1.15 0.35
N PRO A 101 -6.78 -2.07 0.89
CA PRO A 101 -5.43 -1.74 1.32
C PRO A 101 -4.58 -1.21 0.15
N LEU A 102 -3.45 -0.56 0.47
CA LEU A 102 -2.51 -0.06 -0.53
C LEU A 102 -1.25 -0.93 -0.59
N ARG A 103 -0.79 -1.19 -1.82
CA ARG A 103 0.50 -1.80 -2.16
C ARG A 103 1.45 -0.71 -2.65
N TYR A 104 2.62 -0.64 -2.04
CA TYR A 104 3.65 0.36 -2.34
C TYR A 104 5.05 -0.16 -1.96
N PRO A 105 6.13 0.40 -2.51
CA PRO A 105 7.48 -0.03 -2.17
C PRO A 105 7.77 0.13 -0.66
N PRO A 106 8.46 -0.83 -0.01
CA PRO A 106 8.70 -0.79 1.44
C PRO A 106 9.57 0.39 1.89
N ASP A 107 10.32 0.96 0.96
CA ASP A 107 11.27 2.05 1.21
C ASP A 107 10.63 3.45 1.27
N ILE A 108 9.33 3.57 1.01
CA ILE A 108 8.62 4.86 1.03
C ILE A 108 7.77 4.99 2.29
N GLN A 109 7.52 6.24 2.69
CA GLN A 109 6.63 6.57 3.80
C GLN A 109 5.56 7.54 3.32
N PHE A 110 4.39 7.53 3.93
CA PHE A 110 3.39 8.58 3.67
C PHE A 110 3.70 9.80 4.53
N ALA A 111 3.49 11.00 3.99
CA ALA A 111 3.88 12.24 4.66
C ALA A 111 3.18 12.49 6.02
N GLY A 112 2.03 11.84 6.25
CA GLY A 112 1.31 11.86 7.54
C GLY A 112 1.71 10.75 8.51
N GLY A 113 2.74 9.95 8.20
CA GLY A 113 3.20 8.82 9.03
C GLY A 113 2.31 7.58 9.00
N LYS A 114 1.11 7.67 8.42
CA LYS A 114 0.15 6.56 8.26
C LYS A 114 -0.25 6.40 6.81
N THR A 115 -0.52 5.17 6.41
CA THR A 115 -1.10 4.86 5.09
C THR A 115 -2.48 5.50 4.98
N PRO A 116 -2.76 6.29 3.92
CA PRO A 116 -4.06 6.91 3.75
C PRO A 116 -5.12 5.85 3.47
N MET A 117 -6.30 6.02 4.07
CA MET A 117 -7.47 5.22 3.71
C MET A 117 -8.00 5.74 2.37
N VAL A 118 -8.06 4.85 1.38
CA VAL A 118 -8.55 5.20 0.03
C VAL A 118 -9.94 4.62 -0.16
N ARG A 119 -10.90 5.49 -0.43
CA ARG A 119 -12.27 5.11 -0.79
C ARG A 119 -12.36 5.04 -2.31
N VAL A 120 -12.62 3.86 -2.83
CA VAL A 120 -12.84 3.63 -4.26
C VAL A 120 -14.32 3.47 -4.53
N VAL A 121 -14.84 4.28 -5.44
CA VAL A 121 -16.23 4.24 -5.89
C VAL A 121 -16.26 3.75 -7.33
N VAL A 122 -16.97 2.64 -7.55
CA VAL A 122 -17.18 2.05 -8.89
C VAL A 122 -18.58 2.40 -9.34
N LYS A 123 -18.69 3.22 -10.39
CA LYS A 123 -19.97 3.56 -11.02
C LYS A 123 -20.32 2.49 -12.04
N THR A 124 -21.52 1.93 -11.94
CA THR A 124 -22.01 0.90 -12.86
C THR A 124 -23.21 1.39 -13.68
N LEU A 125 -23.45 0.74 -14.81
CA LEU A 125 -24.68 0.83 -15.59
C LEU A 125 -25.28 -0.56 -15.71
N LYS A 126 -26.61 -0.67 -15.60
CA LYS A 126 -27.31 -1.92 -15.90
C LYS A 126 -27.30 -2.12 -17.42
N LYS A 127 -26.83 -3.28 -17.87
CA LYS A 127 -26.94 -3.70 -19.26
C LYS A 127 -28.38 -4.14 -19.49
N THR A 128 -29.14 -3.37 -20.26
CA THR A 128 -30.44 -3.81 -20.76
C THR A 128 -30.18 -4.93 -21.77
N THR A 129 -30.37 -6.19 -21.38
CA THR A 129 -30.35 -7.30 -22.33
C THR A 129 -31.54 -7.13 -23.29
N PRO A 130 -31.36 -7.00 -24.62
CA PRO A 130 -32.49 -7.06 -25.52
C PRO A 130 -33.07 -8.48 -25.45
N SER A 131 -34.29 -8.59 -24.94
CA SER A 131 -35.11 -9.80 -25.00
C SER A 131 -35.21 -10.21 -26.47
N ARG A 132 -34.58 -11.34 -26.82
CA ARG A 132 -34.67 -11.95 -28.15
C ARG A 132 -36.08 -12.53 -28.27
N ARG A 133 -36.93 -11.84 -29.03
CA ARG A 133 -38.22 -12.32 -29.53
C ARG A 133 -38.03 -13.48 -30.49
#